data_AF-A0A967XRY8-F1
#
_entry.id   AF-A0A967XRY8-F1
#
_cell.length_a   1.000
_cell.length_b   1.000
_cell.length_c   1.000
_cell.angle_alpha   90.00
_cell.angle_beta   90.00
_cell.angle_gamma   90.00
#
_symmetry.space_group_name_H-M   'P 1'
#
loop_
_entity.id
_entity.type
_entity.pdbx_description
1 polymer ?
#
loop_
_entity_poly.entity_id
_entity_poly.type
_entity_poly.pdbx_seq_one_letter_code
_entity_poly.pdbx_strand_id
1 'polypeptide(L)' 'MVRGKGFKFIRYEDGQQYLYNLKEDPGETRNLADDPKYLSNRKNLSAEMDKWLKRTGWPVV' A
#
# COMPACT_ATOMS: atom_id res chain seq x y z
N MET A 1 1.85 -4.50 5.05
CA MET A 1 2.13 -4.44 3.59
C MET A 1 1.11 -5.30 2.86
N VAL A 2 0.61 -4.83 1.71
CA VAL A 2 -0.25 -5.60 0.81
C VAL A 2 0.30 -5.51 -0.62
N ARG A 3 0.28 -6.63 -1.35
CA ARG A 3 0.67 -6.69 -2.76
C ARG A 3 -0.49 -7.27 -3.58
N GLY A 4 -0.86 -6.61 -4.67
CA GLY A 4 -2.00 -7.02 -5.50
C GLY A 4 -2.09 -6.21 -6.79
N LYS A 5 -2.61 -6.83 -7.86
CA LYS A 5 -2.84 -6.20 -9.17
C LYS A 5 -1.63 -5.48 -9.80
N GLY A 6 -0.41 -5.90 -9.44
CA GLY A 6 0.85 -5.30 -9.91
C GLY A 6 1.35 -4.13 -9.06
N PHE A 7 0.72 -3.85 -7.92
CA PHE A 7 1.14 -2.82 -6.99
C PHE A 7 1.53 -3.42 -5.65
N LYS A 8 2.35 -2.69 -4.89
CA LYS A 8 2.67 -2.98 -3.50
C LYS A 8 2.48 -1.73 -2.67
N PHE A 9 1.77 -1.87 -1.56
CA PHE A 9 1.50 -0.81 -0.60
C PHE A 9 2.06 -1.17 0.77
N ILE A 10 2.71 -0.19 1.40
CA ILE A 10 3.31 -0.29 2.74
C ILE A 10 2.81 0.92 3.54
N ARG A 11 2.41 0.68 4.78
CA ARG A 11 2.11 1.70 5.78
C ARG A 11 2.86 1.34 7.05
N TYR A 12 3.60 2.29 7.58
CA TYR A 12 4.30 2.19 8.86
C TYR A 12 3.47 2.81 9.98
N GLU A 13 3.83 2.52 11.23
CA GLU A 13 3.11 3.00 12.43
C GLU A 13 3.21 4.52 12.60
N ASP A 14 4.28 5.13 12.11
CA ASP A 14 4.50 6.58 12.10
C ASP A 14 3.70 7.30 11.00
N GLY A 15 2.89 6.57 10.23
CA GLY A 15 2.07 7.09 9.15
C GLY A 15 2.78 7.19 7.80
N GLN A 16 4.07 6.85 7.70
CA GLN A 16 4.77 6.82 6.41
C GLN A 16 4.14 5.77 5.49
N GLN A 17 3.98 6.16 4.23
CA GLN A 17 3.34 5.33 3.21
C GLN A 17 4.22 5.20 1.98
N TYR A 18 4.27 3.98 1.44
CA TYR A 18 4.97 3.67 0.21
C TYR A 18 4.04 2.93 -0.73
N LEU A 19 4.03 3.36 -2.00
CA LEU A 19 3.32 2.70 -3.08
C LEU A 19 4.24 2.51 -4.26
N TYR A 20 4.37 1.27 -4.73
CA TYR A 20 5.18 0.94 -5.89
C TYR A 20 4.33 0.30 -6.98
N ASN A 21 4.51 0.75 -8.23
CA ASN A 21 3.96 0.07 -9.40
C ASN A 21 4.98 -0.96 -9.90
N LEU A 22 4.84 -2.21 -9.47
CA LEU A 22 5.78 -3.28 -9.79
C LEU A 22 5.76 -3.70 -11.26
N LYS A 23 4.80 -3.22 -12.06
CA LYS A 23 4.79 -3.44 -13.52
C LYS A 23 5.76 -2.50 -14.24
N GLU A 24 5.84 -1.25 -13.79
CA GLU A 24 6.68 -0.20 -14.40
C GLU A 24 8.01 -0.05 -13.67
N ASP A 25 8.05 -0.33 -12.37
CA ASP A 25 9.19 -0.21 -11.48
C ASP A 25 9.30 -1.46 -10.58
N PRO A 26 9.75 -2.61 -11.13
CA PRO A 26 9.96 -3.83 -10.34
C PRO A 26 11.00 -3.68 -9.23
N GLY A 27 11.89 -2.68 -9.35
CA GLY A 27 12.95 -2.37 -8.40
C GLY A 27 12.50 -1.49 -7.24
N GLU A 28 11.23 -1.04 -7.21
CA GLU A 28 10.67 -0.22 -6.12
C GLU A 28 11.47 1.05 -5.84
N THR A 29 12.00 1.66 -6.91
CA THR A 29 12.90 2.81 -6.84
C THR A 29 12.15 4.13 -6.67
N ARG A 30 10.86 4.17 -7.00
CA ARG A 30 10.03 5.38 -6.93
C ARG A 30 8.80 5.20 -6.05
N ASN A 31 8.75 5.91 -4.93
CA ASN A 31 7.55 5.99 -4.10
C ASN A 31 6.46 6.83 -4.80
N LEU A 32 5.27 6.26 -4.95
CA LEU A 32 4.08 6.87 -5.57
C LEU A 32 2.96 7.18 -4.57
N ALA A 33 3.21 7.07 -3.26
CA ALA A 33 2.16 7.18 -2.24
C ALA A 33 1.43 8.53 -2.24
N ASP A 34 2.17 9.61 -2.52
CA ASP A 34 1.67 10.99 -2.56
C ASP A 34 1.25 11.45 -3.96
N ASP A 35 1.43 10.62 -4.98
CA ASP A 35 1.03 10.95 -6.34
C ASP A 35 -0.50 10.78 -6.51
N PRO A 36 -1.25 11.86 -6.79
CA PRO A 36 -2.71 11.79 -6.90
C PRO A 36 -3.19 10.86 -8.01
N LYS A 37 -2.37 10.61 -9.04
CA LYS A 37 -2.67 9.65 -10.12
C LYS A 37 -2.89 8.24 -9.59
N TYR A 38 -2.22 7.87 -8.50
CA TYR A 38 -2.26 6.53 -7.92
C TYR A 38 -3.12 6.44 -6.64
N LEU A 39 -3.89 7.49 -6.33
CA LEU A 39 -4.75 7.55 -5.13
C LEU A 39 -5.73 6.37 -5.05
N SER A 40 -6.35 6.00 -6.17
CA SER A 40 -7.29 4.87 -6.23
C SER A 40 -6.60 3.54 -5.92
N ASN A 41 -5.39 3.32 -6.44
CA ASN A 41 -4.60 2.11 -6.17
C ASN A 41 -4.22 2.05 -4.69
N ARG A 42 -3.76 3.16 -4.12
CA ARG A 42 -3.44 3.27 -2.69
C ARG A 42 -4.64 2.96 -1.80
N LYS A 43 -5.80 3.57 -2.07
CA LYS A 43 -7.03 3.35 -1.30
C LYS A 43 -7.49 1.90 -1.35
N ASN A 44 -7.44 1.26 -2.51
CA ASN A 44 -7.85 -0.14 -2.65
C ASN A 44 -6.96 -1.07 -1.81
N LEU A 45 -5.64 -0.93 -1.92
CA LEU A 45 -4.70 -1.75 -1.15
C LEU A 45 -4.73 -1.45 0.35
N SER A 46 -4.95 -0.19 0.73
CA SER A 46 -5.17 0.20 2.14
C SER A 46 -6.41 -0.50 2.69
N ALA A 47 -7.52 -0.50 1.96
CA ALA A 47 -8.74 -1.17 2.39
C ALA A 47 -8.55 -2.70 2.50
N GLU A 48 -7.78 -3.31 1.60
CA GLU A 48 -7.40 -4.73 1.73
C GLU A 48 -6.54 -4.99 2.98
N MET A 49 -5.62 -4.09 3.29
CA MET A 49 -4.80 -4.16 4.50
C MET A 49 -5.66 -4.04 5.75
N ASP A 50 -6.55 -3.05 5.82
CA ASP A 50 -7.43 -2.82 6.98
C ASP A 50 -8.36 -4.03 7.21
N LYS A 51 -8.87 -4.66 6.14
CA LYS A 51 -9.63 -5.92 6.23
C LYS A 51 -8.79 -7.06 6.81
N TRP A 52 -7.53 -7.19 6.38
CA TRP A 52 -6.62 -8.23 6.87
C TRP A 52 -6.27 -8.04 8.34
N LEU A 53 -5.96 -6.80 8.75
CA LEU A 53 -5.67 -6.45 10.15
C LEU A 53 -6.87 -6.78 11.05
N LYS A 54 -8.07 -6.33 10.66
CA LYS A 54 -9.31 -6.64 11.39
C LYS A 54 -9.56 -8.15 11.50
N ARG A 55 -9.33 -8.91 10.43
CA ARG A 55 -9.55 -10.36 10.41
C ARG A 55 -8.58 -11.12 11.31
N THR A 56 -7.35 -10.63 11.45
CA THR A 56 -6.28 -11.32 12.21
C THR A 56 -6.20 -10.87 13.66
N GLY A 57 -6.94 -9.83 14.05
CA GLY A 57 -6.84 -9.23 15.39
C GLY A 57 -5.52 -8.50 15.61
N TRP A 58 -4.82 -8.15 14.53
CA TRP A 58 -3.59 -7.36 14.64
C TRP A 58 -3.94 -5.94 15.12
N PRO A 59 -3.19 -5.36 16.08
CA PRO A 59 -3.45 -4.02 16.56
C PRO A 59 -3.41 -3.01 15.40
N VAL A 60 -4.47 -2.23 15.27
CA VAL A 60 -4.54 -1.16 14.29
C VAL A 60 -3.81 0.02 14.91
N VAL A 61 -2.64 0.35 14.35
CA VAL A 61 -1.92 1.60 14.60
C VAL A 61 -2.53 2.76 13.84
#